data_AF-A0A3C0U4H8-F1
#
_entry.id   AF-A0A3C0U4H8-F1
#
_cell.length_a   1.000
_cell.length_b   1.000
_cell.length_c   1.000
_cell.angle_alpha   90.00
_cell.angle_beta   90.00
_cell.angle_gamma   90.00
#
_symmetry.space_group_name_H-M   'P 1'
#
loop_
_entity.id
_entity.type
_entity.pdbx_description
1 polymer ?
#
loop_
_entity_poly.entity_id
_entity_poly.type
_entity_poly.pdbx_seq_one_letter_code
_entity_poly.pdbx_strand_id
1 'polypeptide(L)'
;MGKSEYRKRGIRAALFCLLSTGLWAQPKLVVQVVVDQMRAEYLQRFEHQFEKDGGFRILLDSGFQYSNTHYNYIPTYTGPG
;
A
#
# COMPACT_ATOMS: atom_id res chain seq x y z
N MET A 1 18.91 -2.63 44.75
CA MET A 1 18.56 -2.05 43.43
C MET A 1 17.05 -2.23 43.22
N GLY A 2 16.29 -1.12 43.17
CA GLY A 2 14.91 -1.05 43.64
C GLY A 2 13.84 -1.65 42.72
N LYS A 3 13.07 -2.61 43.24
CA LYS A 3 11.84 -3.16 42.63
C LYS A 3 10.77 -2.09 42.27
N SER A 4 10.86 -0.91 42.88
CA SER A 4 10.00 0.26 42.62
C SER A 4 10.20 0.89 41.23
N GLU A 5 11.43 0.85 40.69
CA GLU A 5 11.78 1.41 39.37
C GLU A 5 11.16 0.61 38.22
N TYR A 6 11.15 -0.72 38.32
CA TYR A 6 10.56 -1.60 37.29
C TYR A 6 9.04 -1.43 37.18
N ARG A 7 8.34 -1.23 38.31
CA ARG A 7 6.89 -0.99 38.33
C ARG A 7 6.51 0.35 37.68
N LYS A 8 7.32 1.39 37.86
CA LYS A 8 7.10 2.72 37.26
C LYS A 8 7.37 2.73 35.74
N ARG A 9 8.36 1.96 35.27
CA ARG A 9 8.66 1.79 33.84
C ARG A 9 7.56 1.02 33.10
N GLY A 10 7.02 -0.05 33.70
CA GLY A 10 5.91 -0.82 33.12
C GLY A 10 4.62 -0.01 32.97
N ILE A 11 4.27 0.80 33.97
CA ILE A 11 3.08 1.67 33.93
C ILE A 11 3.25 2.78 32.88
N ARG A 12 4.45 3.37 32.75
CA ARG A 12 4.73 4.37 31.71
C ARG A 12 4.66 3.81 30.30
N ALA A 13 5.13 2.58 30.08
CA ALA A 13 5.04 1.90 28.79
C ALA A 13 3.59 1.53 28.44
N ALA A 14 2.81 1.05 29.42
CA ALA A 14 1.40 0.76 29.24
C ALA A 14 0.57 2.02 28.94
N LEU A 15 0.87 3.13 29.63
CA LEU A 15 0.20 4.42 29.41
C LEU A 15 0.50 5.02 28.03
N PHE A 16 1.73 4.84 27.51
CA PHE A 16 2.11 5.27 26.16
C PHE A 16 1.37 4.47 25.07
N CYS A 17 1.17 3.16 25.29
CA CYS A 17 0.46 2.29 24.35
C CYS A 17 -1.06 2.55 24.33
N LEU A 18 -1.64 2.95 25.48
CA LEU A 18 -3.05 3.36 25.58
C LEU A 18 -3.36 4.72 24.93
N LEU A 19 -2.37 5.62 24.83
CA LEU A 19 -2.51 6.91 24.13
C LEU A 19 -2.29 6.81 22.61
N SER A 20 -1.70 5.72 22.11
CA SER A 20 -1.37 5.55 20.70
C SER A 20 -2.45 4.84 19.89
N THR A 21 -3.73 4.92 20.28
CA THR A 21 -4.84 4.45 19.42
C THR A 21 -4.89 5.35 18.18
N GLY A 22 -4.07 5.00 17.19
CA GLY A 22 -3.99 5.68 15.92
C GLY A 22 -5.36 5.74 15.29
N LEU A 23 -5.83 6.95 15.02
CA LEU A 23 -7.00 7.19 14.20
C LEU A 23 -6.63 6.66 12.80
N TRP A 24 -7.12 5.48 12.44
CA TRP A 24 -6.98 4.95 11.09
C TRP A 24 -7.77 5.89 10.18
N ALA A 25 -7.07 6.88 9.62
CA ALA A 25 -7.67 7.89 8.76
C ALA A 25 -8.23 7.18 7.53
N GLN A 26 -9.55 7.02 7.50
CA GLN A 26 -10.25 6.44 6.36
C GLN A 26 -10.11 7.39 5.17
N PRO A 27 -9.72 6.88 3.97
CA PRO A 27 -9.65 7.72 2.79
C PRO A 27 -11.05 8.24 2.46
N LYS A 28 -11.16 9.55 2.20
CA LYS A 28 -12.43 10.17 1.80
C LYS A 28 -12.86 9.78 0.38
N LEU A 29 -11.92 9.30 -0.44
CA LEU A 29 -12.12 8.86 -1.80
C LEU A 29 -11.14 7.72 -2.12
N VAL A 30 -11.67 6.67 -2.75
CA VAL A 30 -10.89 5.60 -3.34
C VAL A 30 -11.18 5.61 -4.84
N VAL A 31 -10.14 5.72 -5.65
CA VAL A 31 -10.25 5.66 -7.11
C VAL A 31 -9.61 4.35 -7.58
N GLN A 32 -10.39 3.53 -8.27
CA GLN A 32 -9.90 2.32 -8.94
C GLN A 32 -9.81 2.60 -10.44
N VAL A 33 -8.64 2.33 -11.02
CA VAL A 33 -8.41 2.49 -12.45
C VAL A 33 -8.03 1.13 -13.02
N VAL A 34 -8.80 0.66 -14.01
CA VAL A 34 -8.53 -0.56 -14.75
C VAL A 34 -8.21 -0.17 -16.18
N VAL A 35 -7.02 -0.53 -16.65
CA VAL A 35 -6.61 -0.33 -18.04
C VAL A 35 -6.82 -1.64 -18.78
N ASP A 36 -7.77 -1.66 -19.71
CA ASP A 36 -8.07 -2.86 -20.49
C ASP A 36 -6.85 -3.32 -21.29
N GLN A 37 -6.69 -4.64 -21.42
CA GLN A 37 -5.57 -5.32 -22.09
C GLN A 37 -4.16 -4.87 -21.66
N MET A 38 -4.01 -4.29 -20.47
CA MET A 38 -2.69 -3.89 -19.97
C MET A 38 -1.93 -5.10 -19.41
N ARG A 39 -0.79 -5.43 -20.03
CA ARG A 39 0.16 -6.41 -19.49
C ARG A 39 1.06 -5.74 -18.45
N ALA A 40 1.35 -6.45 -17.36
CA ALA A 40 2.23 -5.95 -16.29
C ALA A 40 3.62 -5.53 -16.80
N GLU A 41 4.19 -6.27 -17.75
CA GLU A 41 5.50 -6.00 -18.36
C GLU A 41 5.59 -4.62 -19.03
N TYR A 42 4.45 -4.03 -19.44
CA TYR A 42 4.45 -2.72 -20.10
C TYR A 42 4.93 -1.59 -19.20
N LEU A 43 4.68 -1.69 -17.88
CA LEU A 43 5.15 -0.70 -16.92
C LEU A 43 6.67 -0.60 -16.90
N GLN A 44 7.36 -1.74 -16.98
CA GLN A 44 8.83 -1.76 -17.02
C GLN A 44 9.37 -1.49 -18.43
N ARG A 45 8.76 -2.08 -19.46
CA ARG A 45 9.25 -1.95 -20.85
C ARG A 45 9.21 -0.50 -21.35
N PHE A 46 8.17 0.24 -21.01
CA PHE A 46 7.96 1.61 -21.48
C PHE A 46 8.25 2.67 -20.42
N GLU A 47 8.90 2.28 -19.33
CA GLU A 47 9.19 3.17 -18.20
C GLU A 47 9.94 4.45 -18.61
N HIS A 48 10.86 4.34 -19.57
CA HIS A 48 11.63 5.44 -20.14
C HIS A 48 10.79 6.45 -20.92
N GLN A 49 9.56 6.10 -21.29
CA GLN A 49 8.61 6.97 -22.01
C GLN A 49 7.65 7.67 -21.06
N PHE A 50 7.62 7.30 -19.78
CA PHE A 50 6.77 7.97 -18.81
C PHE A 50 7.35 9.34 -18.46
N GLU A 51 6.45 10.32 -18.38
CA GLU A 51 6.79 11.63 -17.86
C GLU A 51 7.32 11.51 -16.43
N LYS A 52 8.33 12.32 -16.10
CA LYS A 52 9.03 12.27 -14.80
C LYS A 52 8.10 12.47 -13.61
N ASP A 53 7.08 13.31 -13.77
CA ASP A 53 6.05 13.58 -12.75
C ASP A 53 4.67 13.05 -13.22
N GLY A 54 4.67 12.02 -14.07
CA GLY A 54 3.47 11.44 -14.65
C GLY A 54 2.79 10.39 -13.77
N GLY A 55 1.53 10.08 -14.07
CA GLY A 55 0.68 9.19 -13.25
C GLY A 55 1.29 7.81 -12.96
N PHE A 56 1.77 7.09 -13.99
CA PHE A 56 2.39 5.78 -13.78
C PHE A 56 3.68 5.86 -12.96
N ARG A 57 4.51 6.90 -13.15
CA ARG A 57 5.75 7.11 -12.39
C ARG A 57 5.44 7.37 -10.91
N ILE A 58 4.46 8.21 -10.62
CA ILE A 58 4.00 8.46 -9.24
C ILE A 58 3.51 7.16 -8.58
N LEU A 59 2.73 6.34 -9.28
CA LEU A 59 2.21 5.08 -8.75
C LEU A 59 3.32 4.05 -8.48
N LEU A 60 4.37 4.02 -9.31
CA LEU A 60 5.51 3.11 -9.14
C LEU A 60 6.45 3.57 -8.03
N ASP A 61 6.73 4.87 -7.93
CA ASP A 61 7.73 5.39 -7.00
C ASP A 61 7.17 5.62 -5.59
N SER A 62 5.90 6.04 -5.48
CA SER A 62 5.25 6.42 -4.21
C SER A 62 4.16 5.45 -3.77
N GLY A 63 3.89 4.42 -4.55
CA GLY A 63 2.86 3.42 -4.27
C GLY A 63 3.42 2.05 -3.92
N PHE A 64 2.56 1.03 -4.06
CA PHE A 64 2.94 -0.37 -3.92
C PHE A 64 2.65 -1.11 -5.23
N GLN A 65 3.63 -1.84 -5.73
CA GLN A 65 3.52 -2.66 -6.94
C GLN A 65 3.51 -4.14 -6.58
N TYR A 66 2.50 -4.86 -7.07
CA TYR A 66 2.45 -6.32 -7.00
C TYR A 66 2.79 -6.90 -8.37
N SER A 67 3.97 -7.48 -8.51
CA SER A 67 4.48 -8.01 -9.79
C SER A 67 4.05 -9.44 -10.11
N ASN A 68 3.50 -10.17 -9.13
CA ASN A 68 3.15 -11.58 -9.25
C ASN A 68 1.64 -11.83 -9.08
N THR A 69 0.81 -11.03 -9.75
CA THR A 69 -0.65 -11.16 -9.73
C THR A 69 -1.14 -11.87 -10.99
N HIS A 70 -2.06 -12.83 -10.80
CA HIS A 70 -2.59 -13.65 -11.89
C HIS A 70 -4.11 -13.76 -11.76
N TYR A 71 -4.82 -13.80 -12.88
CA TYR A 71 -6.24 -14.14 -12.90
C TYR A 71 -6.43 -15.59 -12.43
N ASN A 72 -7.36 -15.79 -11.51
CA ASN A 72 -7.70 -17.10 -10.94
C ASN A 72 -8.85 -17.79 -11.68
N TYR A 73 -9.24 -17.30 -12.85
CA TYR A 73 -10.34 -17.83 -13.66
C TYR A 73 -9.98 -17.85 -15.15
N ILE A 74 -10.79 -18.59 -15.92
CA ILE A 74 -10.77 -18.66 -17.37
C ILE A 74 -12.23 -18.51 -17.83
N PRO A 75 -12.53 -17.78 -18.93
CA PRO A 75 -11.62 -17.09 -19.84
C PRO A 75 -11.27 -15.66 -19.39
N THR A 76 -10.06 -15.19 -19.73
CA THR A 76 -9.59 -13.83 -19.43
C THR A 76 -10.08 -12.84 -20.49
N TYR A 77 -11.41 -12.65 -20.57
CA TYR A 77 -12.04 -11.59 -21.37
C TYR A 77 -12.34 -10.36 -20.49
N THR A 78 -12.65 -9.22 -21.11
CA THR A 78 -13.01 -7.99 -20.40
C THR A 78 -14.23 -8.16 -19.49
N GLY A 79 -15.20 -9.00 -19.85
CA GLY A 79 -16.42 -9.20 -19.05
C GLY A 79 -16.21 -9.91 -17.70
N PRO A 80 -15.45 -11.02 -17.65
CA PRO A 80 -15.09 -11.67 -16.38
C PRO A 80 -14.11 -10.92 -15.47
N GLY A 81 -13.47 -9.83 -15.95
CA GLY A 81 -12.38 -9.14 -15.25
C GLY A 81 -12.67 -7.74 -14.75
#